data_AF-A0A7S3KP58-F1
#
_entry.id   AF-A0A7S3KP58-F1
#
_cell.length_a   1.000
_cell.length_b   1.000
_cell.length_c   1.000
_cell.angle_alpha   90.00
_cell.angle_beta   90.00
_cell.angle_gamma   90.00
#
_symmetry.space_group_name_H-M   'P 1'
#
loop_
_entity.id
_entity.type
_entity.pdbx_description
1 polymer ?
#
loop_
_entity_poly.entity_id
_entity_poly.type
_entity_poly.pdbx_seq_one_letter_code
_entity_poly.pdbx_strand_id
1 'polypeptide(L)'
;FLNCGRSNIKNGGAIRLIDSNTEINQSEFKNNTANIGACISVECNFGQACNNKFASLVFEDNTASQMGGGVYYNLVRPVMQNITYQNNSALYGPDIASYAVKIVQRHTKNNKIYLNNIGSGLKFGQTLYFDLVDYDGQVMILENSYTL
;
A
#
# COMPACT_ATOMS: atom_id res chain seq x y z
N PHE A 1 7.52 -18.03 -14.78
CA PHE A 1 8.20 -16.73 -14.89
C PHE A 1 7.36 -15.80 -15.74
N LEU A 2 6.63 -14.87 -15.13
CA LEU A 2 6.00 -13.75 -15.83
C LEU A 2 6.96 -12.55 -15.67
N ASN A 3 7.67 -12.22 -16.74
CA ASN A 3 8.58 -11.08 -16.82
C ASN A 3 7.96 -10.07 -17.79
N CYS A 4 7.30 -9.06 -17.25
CA CYS A 4 6.67 -8.01 -18.03
C CYS A 4 7.52 -6.73 -17.93
N GLY A 5 8.68 -6.73 -18.59
CA GLY A 5 9.60 -5.60 -18.65
C GLY A 5 9.07 -4.42 -19.48
N ARG A 6 8.02 -3.72 -19.00
CA ARG A 6 7.57 -2.45 -19.59
C ARG A 6 7.65 -1.30 -18.58
N SER A 7 8.70 -0.51 -18.73
CA SER A 7 8.80 0.85 -18.21
C SER A 7 7.68 1.71 -18.84
N ASN A 8 6.79 2.28 -18.01
CA ASN A 8 5.62 3.14 -18.33
C ASN A 8 4.19 2.54 -18.28
N ILE A 9 3.95 1.41 -17.62
CA ILE A 9 2.56 1.01 -17.29
C ILE A 9 2.10 1.79 -16.04
N LYS A 10 0.94 2.45 -16.11
CA LYS A 10 0.38 3.19 -14.96
C LYS A 10 0.12 2.25 -13.78
N ASN A 11 -0.56 1.12 -14.00
CA ASN A 11 -0.98 0.19 -12.95
C ASN A 11 -0.70 -1.26 -13.35
N GLY A 12 -0.08 -2.05 -12.47
CA GLY A 12 0.09 -3.50 -12.64
C GLY A 12 1.11 -3.86 -13.73
N GLY A 13 2.41 -3.84 -13.39
CA GLY A 13 3.47 -4.07 -14.38
C GLY A 13 3.44 -5.46 -15.01
N ALA A 14 2.90 -6.46 -14.30
CA ALA A 14 2.63 -7.79 -14.85
C ALA A 14 1.12 -8.05 -15.05
N ILE A 15 0.31 -7.77 -14.02
CA ILE A 15 -1.12 -8.10 -13.99
C ILE A 15 -1.91 -6.90 -13.47
N ARG A 16 -2.94 -6.50 -14.22
CA ARG A 16 -3.94 -5.54 -13.78
C ARG A 16 -5.30 -6.21 -13.69
N LEU A 17 -5.89 -6.17 -12.50
CA LEU A 17 -7.17 -6.77 -12.16
C LEU A 17 -8.18 -5.66 -11.89
N ILE A 18 -9.30 -5.65 -12.61
CA ILE A 18 -10.37 -4.67 -12.46
C ILE A 18 -11.68 -5.43 -12.22
N ASP A 19 -12.37 -5.14 -11.12
CA ASP A 19 -13.66 -5.74 -10.74
C ASP A 19 -13.67 -7.27 -10.89
N SER A 20 -12.59 -7.91 -10.45
CA SER A 20 -12.31 -9.32 -10.73
C SER A 20 -12.39 -10.23 -9.50
N ASN A 21 -12.56 -11.53 -9.80
CA ASN A 21 -12.49 -12.64 -8.87
C ASN A 21 -11.46 -13.65 -9.38
N THR A 22 -10.19 -13.43 -9.06
CA THR A 22 -9.06 -14.18 -9.63
C THR A 22 -8.29 -14.91 -8.54
N GLU A 23 -7.90 -16.15 -8.85
CA GLU A 23 -6.97 -16.93 -8.04
C GLU A 23 -5.61 -17.02 -8.74
N ILE A 24 -4.55 -16.59 -8.05
CA ILE A 24 -3.17 -16.68 -8.55
C ILE A 24 -2.37 -17.49 -7.54
N ASN A 25 -1.88 -18.64 -7.99
CA ASN A 25 -1.15 -19.55 -7.13
C ASN A 25 0.21 -19.91 -7.72
N GLN A 26 1.16 -20.26 -6.85
CA GLN A 26 2.43 -20.91 -7.22
C GLN A 26 3.16 -20.20 -8.36
N SER A 27 3.30 -18.89 -8.24
CA SER A 27 3.89 -18.04 -9.29
C SER A 27 4.97 -17.13 -8.73
N GLU A 28 5.91 -16.81 -9.60
CA GLU A 28 7.05 -15.95 -9.28
C GLU A 28 7.09 -14.79 -10.26
N PHE A 29 7.19 -13.59 -9.68
CA PHE A 29 7.16 -12.31 -10.36
C PHE A 29 8.46 -11.56 -10.07
N LYS A 30 9.27 -11.37 -11.11
CA LYS A 30 10.59 -10.72 -10.98
C LYS A 30 10.75 -9.53 -11.91
N ASN A 31 11.49 -8.53 -11.45
CA ASN A 31 11.96 -7.41 -12.28
C ASN A 31 10.83 -6.66 -13.00
N ASN A 32 9.63 -6.59 -12.41
CA ASN A 32 8.52 -5.84 -12.98
C ASN A 32 8.57 -4.37 -12.52
N THR A 33 8.15 -3.46 -13.40
CA THR A 33 8.15 -2.03 -13.14
C THR A 33 6.82 -1.39 -13.50
N ALA A 34 6.28 -0.52 -12.64
CA ALA A 34 5.07 0.29 -12.93
C ALA A 34 5.07 1.59 -12.11
N ASN A 35 4.05 2.44 -12.26
CA ASN A 35 3.87 3.53 -11.30
C ASN A 35 3.23 3.03 -10.00
N ILE A 36 2.20 2.19 -10.12
CA ILE A 36 1.44 1.63 -9.01
C ILE A 36 1.30 0.13 -9.19
N GLY A 37 1.62 -0.66 -8.16
CA GLY A 37 1.58 -2.12 -8.22
C GLY A 37 2.58 -2.63 -9.25
N ALA A 38 3.88 -2.62 -8.92
CA ALA A 38 4.90 -2.93 -9.93
C ALA A 38 4.72 -4.31 -10.55
N CYS A 39 4.16 -5.26 -9.80
CA CYS A 39 3.70 -6.51 -10.36
C CYS A 39 2.18 -6.56 -10.55
N ILE A 40 1.41 -6.52 -9.45
CA ILE A 40 -0.05 -6.71 -9.51
C ILE A 40 -0.75 -5.44 -9.02
N SER A 41 -1.71 -4.94 -9.80
CA SER A 41 -2.63 -3.89 -9.36
C SER A 41 -4.05 -4.43 -9.32
N VAL A 42 -4.72 -4.30 -8.17
CA VAL A 42 -6.11 -4.70 -7.96
C VAL A 42 -6.99 -3.48 -7.77
N GLU A 43 -7.92 -3.27 -8.69
CA GLU A 43 -8.88 -2.17 -8.69
C GLU A 43 -10.28 -2.76 -8.56
N CYS A 44 -10.93 -2.53 -7.42
CA CYS A 44 -12.32 -2.88 -7.19
C CYS A 44 -13.14 -1.59 -7.01
N ASN A 45 -14.22 -1.44 -7.76
CA ASN A 45 -15.13 -0.30 -7.64
C ASN A 45 -16.13 -0.48 -6.49
N PHE A 46 -16.63 0.63 -5.94
CA PHE A 46 -17.62 0.59 -4.87
C PHE A 46 -18.88 -0.17 -5.31
N GLY A 47 -19.35 -1.10 -4.47
CA GLY A 47 -20.51 -1.95 -4.75
C GLY A 47 -20.20 -3.22 -5.56
N GLN A 48 -18.94 -3.43 -5.97
CA GLN A 48 -18.52 -4.67 -6.62
C GLN A 48 -18.08 -5.72 -5.59
N ALA A 49 -18.39 -6.99 -5.89
CA ALA A 49 -17.97 -8.12 -5.08
C ALA A 49 -16.66 -8.71 -5.64
N CYS A 50 -15.53 -8.08 -5.32
CA CYS A 50 -14.21 -8.58 -5.68
C CYS A 50 -13.69 -9.56 -4.62
N ASN A 51 -13.12 -10.67 -5.06
CA ASN A 51 -12.60 -11.75 -4.24
C ASN A 51 -11.38 -12.35 -4.93
N ASN A 52 -10.27 -11.62 -4.87
CA ASN A 52 -8.99 -12.07 -5.40
C ASN A 52 -8.22 -12.83 -4.31
N LYS A 53 -7.66 -13.99 -4.67
CA LYS A 53 -6.93 -14.88 -3.77
C LYS A 53 -5.55 -15.17 -4.34
N PHE A 54 -4.52 -14.83 -3.57
CA PHE A 54 -3.13 -14.98 -3.95
C PHE A 54 -2.46 -15.92 -2.96
N ALA A 55 -1.92 -17.05 -3.44
CA ALA A 55 -1.27 -18.02 -2.58
C ALA A 55 0.06 -18.54 -3.12
N SER A 56 1.06 -18.68 -2.24
CA SER A 56 2.39 -19.21 -2.61
C SER A 56 3.01 -18.42 -3.76
N LEU A 57 3.07 -17.09 -3.60
CA LEU A 57 3.66 -16.19 -4.59
C LEU A 57 5.00 -15.65 -4.10
N VAL A 58 5.89 -15.40 -5.05
CA VAL A 58 7.18 -14.73 -4.81
C VAL A 58 7.23 -13.45 -5.64
N PHE A 59 7.48 -12.32 -4.98
CA PHE A 59 7.72 -11.02 -5.60
C PHE A 59 9.18 -10.61 -5.33
N GLU A 60 10.01 -10.62 -6.37
CA GLU A 60 11.44 -10.33 -6.25
C GLU A 60 11.87 -9.19 -7.17
N ASP A 61 12.67 -8.25 -6.66
CA ASP A 61 13.29 -7.16 -7.45
C ASP A 61 12.27 -6.32 -8.27
N ASN A 62 11.02 -6.18 -7.79
CA ASN A 62 9.99 -5.39 -8.48
C ASN A 62 10.02 -3.92 -8.01
N THR A 63 9.86 -2.96 -8.93
CA THR A 63 10.03 -1.53 -8.63
C THR A 63 8.84 -0.69 -9.09
N ALA A 64 8.09 -0.10 -8.16
CA ALA A 64 7.06 0.89 -8.44
C ALA A 64 7.57 2.31 -8.22
N SER A 65 7.22 3.26 -9.10
CA SER A 65 7.64 4.67 -8.90
C SER A 65 6.85 5.39 -7.80
N GLN A 66 5.64 4.91 -7.46
CA GLN A 66 4.78 5.54 -6.44
C GLN A 66 4.40 4.57 -5.32
N MET A 67 3.67 3.49 -5.62
CA MET A 67 3.08 2.65 -4.58
C MET A 67 3.10 1.16 -4.92
N GLY A 68 3.33 0.31 -3.91
CA GLY A 68 3.15 -1.14 -4.02
C GLY A 68 4.19 -1.77 -4.95
N GLY A 69 5.44 -1.90 -4.50
CA GLY A 69 6.52 -2.43 -5.34
C GLY A 69 6.28 -3.88 -5.75
N GLY A 70 5.57 -4.69 -4.96
CA GLY A 70 5.00 -5.96 -5.42
C GLY A 70 3.54 -5.77 -5.85
N VAL A 71 2.66 -5.49 -4.88
CA VAL A 71 1.21 -5.45 -5.09
C VAL A 71 0.61 -4.13 -4.64
N TYR A 72 -0.34 -3.62 -5.40
CA TYR A 72 -1.21 -2.53 -4.99
C TYR A 72 -2.67 -2.98 -5.02
N TYR A 73 -3.47 -2.51 -4.06
CA TYR A 73 -4.93 -2.63 -4.11
C TYR A 73 -5.63 -1.38 -3.57
N ASN A 74 -6.80 -1.03 -4.12
CA ASN A 74 -7.48 0.23 -3.77
C ASN A 74 -8.44 0.13 -2.56
N LEU A 75 -9.42 -0.79 -2.60
CA LEU A 75 -10.53 -0.87 -1.65
C LEU A 75 -10.67 -2.26 -1.04
N VAL A 76 -10.68 -3.29 -1.90
CA VAL A 76 -10.86 -4.67 -1.45
C VAL A 76 -9.51 -5.36 -1.44
N ARG A 77 -9.04 -5.67 -0.22
CA ARG A 77 -7.79 -6.38 -0.01
C ARG A 77 -7.89 -7.82 -0.52
N PRO A 78 -6.98 -8.29 -1.39
CA PRO A 78 -6.88 -9.69 -1.76
C PRO A 78 -6.58 -10.58 -0.55
N VAL A 79 -7.08 -11.81 -0.56
CA VAL A 79 -6.66 -12.83 0.40
C VAL A 79 -5.25 -13.25 0.04
N MET A 80 -4.30 -13.04 0.96
CA MET A 80 -2.87 -13.29 0.75
C MET A 80 -2.41 -14.42 1.66
N GLN A 81 -1.86 -15.50 1.10
CA GLN A 81 -1.35 -16.63 1.87
C GLN A 81 0.03 -17.06 1.36
N ASN A 82 0.99 -17.27 2.27
CA ASN A 82 2.33 -17.74 1.91
C ASN A 82 2.99 -16.88 0.82
N ILE A 83 3.06 -15.57 1.04
CA ILE A 83 3.65 -14.63 0.09
C ILE A 83 5.06 -14.30 0.55
N THR A 84 6.01 -14.42 -0.35
CA THR A 84 7.41 -13.99 -0.13
C THR A 84 7.65 -12.72 -0.92
N TYR A 85 8.17 -11.70 -0.24
CA TYR A 85 8.63 -10.47 -0.85
C TYR A 85 10.13 -10.33 -0.65
N GLN A 86 10.87 -9.96 -1.69
CA GLN A 86 12.31 -9.81 -1.65
C GLN A 86 12.74 -8.64 -2.53
N ASN A 87 13.50 -7.69 -1.97
CA ASN A 87 14.12 -6.58 -2.71
C ASN A 87 13.15 -5.75 -3.58
N ASN A 88 11.86 -5.71 -3.25
CA ASN A 88 10.94 -4.83 -3.96
C ASN A 88 11.13 -3.38 -3.48
N SER A 89 10.80 -2.43 -4.34
CA SER A 89 11.01 -1.00 -4.09
C SER A 89 9.81 -0.18 -4.54
N ALA A 90 9.38 0.76 -3.70
CA ALA A 90 8.40 1.79 -4.02
C ALA A 90 8.58 2.99 -3.09
N LEU A 91 8.12 4.17 -3.52
CA LEU A 91 8.08 5.35 -2.64
C LEU A 91 7.19 5.09 -1.40
N TYR A 92 6.07 4.39 -1.60
CA TYR A 92 5.19 3.96 -0.52
C TYR A 92 4.85 2.47 -0.65
N GLY A 93 5.01 1.70 0.42
CA GLY A 93 4.72 0.26 0.42
C GLY A 93 5.62 -0.50 -0.56
N PRO A 94 6.91 -0.73 -0.24
CA PRO A 94 7.84 -1.41 -1.13
C PRO A 94 7.37 -2.80 -1.55
N ASP A 95 6.60 -3.49 -0.69
CA ASP A 95 6.06 -4.81 -0.99
C ASP A 95 4.58 -4.75 -1.38
N ILE A 96 3.76 -4.18 -0.50
CA ILE A 96 2.32 -4.04 -0.68
C ILE A 96 1.88 -2.62 -0.32
N ALA A 97 0.87 -2.08 -1.00
CA ALA A 97 0.31 -0.77 -0.67
C ALA A 97 -1.20 -0.72 -0.91
N SER A 98 -1.90 0.05 -0.08
CA SER A 98 -3.28 0.46 -0.34
C SER A 98 -3.54 1.93 -0.02
N TYR A 99 -4.77 2.39 -0.22
CA TYR A 99 -5.18 3.69 0.30
C TYR A 99 -5.21 3.72 1.83
N ALA A 100 -5.01 4.91 2.38
CA ALA A 100 -5.18 5.18 3.80
C ALA A 100 -6.63 4.93 4.24
N VAL A 101 -6.79 4.24 5.38
CA VAL A 101 -8.10 3.96 5.97
C VAL A 101 -8.21 4.42 7.42
N LYS A 102 -7.08 4.80 8.05
CA LYS A 102 -7.02 5.19 9.45
C LYS A 102 -6.12 6.40 9.65
N ILE A 103 -6.49 7.24 10.60
CA ILE A 103 -5.61 8.27 11.16
C ILE A 103 -5.15 7.77 12.53
N VAL A 104 -3.84 7.78 12.77
CA VAL A 104 -3.27 7.47 14.09
C VAL A 104 -2.47 8.64 14.60
N GLN A 105 -2.48 8.85 15.91
CA GLN A 105 -1.61 9.83 16.51
C GLN A 105 -0.16 9.36 16.41
N ARG A 106 0.72 10.22 15.89
CA ARG A 106 2.14 9.93 15.79
C ARG A 106 2.77 10.07 17.17
N HIS A 107 3.10 8.95 17.79
CA HIS A 107 3.85 8.92 19.04
C HIS A 107 5.34 8.76 18.73
N THR A 108 6.13 9.83 18.91
CA THR A 108 7.59 9.71 18.93
C THR A 108 8.09 9.63 20.38
N LYS A 109 9.29 9.08 20.59
CA LYS A 109 9.92 9.02 21.93
C LYS A 109 9.97 10.40 22.61
N ASN A 110 10.05 11.47 21.82
CA ASN A 110 10.16 12.85 22.27
C ASN A 110 8.81 13.61 22.28
N ASN A 111 7.71 12.99 21.84
CA ASN A 111 6.43 13.68 21.66
C ASN A 111 5.24 12.85 22.17
N LYS A 112 5.38 12.27 23.37
CA LYS A 112 4.24 11.70 24.09
C LYS A 112 3.33 12.85 24.52
N ILE A 113 2.21 12.99 23.82
CA ILE A 113 1.16 13.94 24.19
C ILE A 113 0.27 13.28 25.24
N TYR A 114 0.18 13.92 26.40
CA TYR A 114 -0.69 13.52 27.50
C TYR A 114 -1.93 14.42 27.50
N LEU A 115 -3.09 13.86 27.14
CA LEU A 115 -4.37 14.60 27.06
C LEU A 115 -5.15 14.60 28.38
N ASN A 116 -4.67 13.88 29.39
CA ASN A 116 -5.37 13.59 30.65
C ASN A 116 -5.68 14.82 31.51
N ASN A 117 -5.12 16.00 31.23
CA ASN A 117 -5.35 17.24 31.98
C ASN A 117 -5.87 18.42 31.11
N ILE A 118 -6.39 18.15 29.91
CA ILE A 118 -6.95 19.20 29.06
C ILE A 118 -8.47 19.19 29.23
N GLY A 119 -8.97 20.09 30.08
CA GLY A 119 -10.41 20.32 30.22
C GLY A 119 -11.04 20.86 28.93
N SER A 120 -12.32 20.56 28.74
CA SER A 120 -13.10 21.07 27.60
C SER A 120 -13.00 22.60 27.51
N GLY A 121 -12.76 23.13 26.30
CA GLY A 121 -12.67 24.57 26.05
C GLY A 121 -11.30 25.21 26.35
N LEU A 122 -10.32 24.46 26.87
CA LEU A 122 -8.96 24.97 27.06
C LEU A 122 -8.14 24.89 25.78
N LYS A 123 -7.32 25.91 25.54
CA LYS A 123 -6.36 25.90 24.42
C LYS A 123 -5.28 24.86 24.67
N PHE A 124 -5.08 23.96 23.72
CA PHE A 124 -3.95 23.04 23.72
C PHE A 124 -2.75 23.73 23.05
N GLY A 125 -1.69 23.96 23.82
CA GLY A 125 -0.54 24.77 23.38
C GLY A 125 0.52 24.03 22.57
N GLN A 126 0.27 22.78 22.15
CA GLN A 126 1.25 21.97 21.41
C GLN A 126 0.67 21.52 20.06
N THR A 127 1.55 21.24 19.10
CA THR A 127 1.17 20.69 17.79
C THR A 127 0.91 19.18 17.90
N LEU A 128 -0.24 18.75 17.37
CA LEU A 128 -0.57 17.33 17.23
C LEU A 128 -0.06 16.81 15.89
N TYR A 129 0.63 15.68 15.91
CA TYR A 129 1.06 14.98 14.70
C TYR A 129 0.21 13.73 14.51
N PHE A 130 -0.25 13.53 13.29
CA PHE A 130 -1.04 12.36 12.90
C PHE A 130 -0.44 11.72 11.65
N ASP A 131 -0.52 10.39 11.62
CA ASP A 131 -0.14 9.55 10.50
C ASP A 131 -1.39 9.01 9.81
N LEU A 132 -1.35 9.01 8.48
CA LEU A 132 -2.29 8.22 7.68
C LEU A 132 -1.75 6.80 7.60
N VAL A 133 -2.62 5.84 7.89
CA VAL A 133 -2.28 4.42 7.91
C VAL A 133 -3.19 3.67 6.95
N ASP A 134 -2.61 2.84 6.10
CA ASP A 134 -3.34 2.00 5.17
C ASP A 134 -3.93 0.76 5.83
N TYR A 135 -4.58 -0.07 5.02
CA TYR A 135 -5.26 -1.25 5.52
C TYR A 135 -4.29 -2.33 6.04
N ASP A 136 -3.05 -2.35 5.54
CA ASP A 136 -1.98 -3.25 6.01
C ASP A 136 -1.23 -2.69 7.24
N GLY A 137 -1.62 -1.52 7.76
CA GLY A 137 -0.99 -0.92 8.93
C GLY A 137 0.27 -0.11 8.62
N GLN A 138 0.52 0.17 7.34
CA GLN A 138 1.69 0.94 6.90
C GLN A 138 1.40 2.43 6.98
N VAL A 139 2.38 3.21 7.46
CA VAL A 139 2.29 4.67 7.49
C VAL A 139 2.55 5.23 6.10
N MET A 140 1.60 5.97 5.57
CA MET A 140 1.73 6.68 4.29
C MET A 140 2.80 7.76 4.44
N ILE A 141 3.92 7.59 3.73
CA ILE A 141 5.04 8.54 3.72
C ILE A 141 5.08 9.39 2.45
N LEU A 142 4.02 9.37 1.64
CA LEU A 142 3.89 10.29 0.51
C LEU A 142 3.96 11.70 1.08
N GLU A 143 5.08 12.38 0.84
CA GLU A 143 5.25 13.75 1.24
C GLU A 143 4.17 14.57 0.54
N ASN A 144 3.09 14.85 1.26
CA ASN A 144 2.18 15.93 0.91
C ASN A 144 2.92 17.22 1.25
N SER A 145 3.91 17.61 0.43
CA SER A 145 4.37 18.98 0.36
C SER A 145 3.30 19.82 -0.34
N TYR A 146 2.10 19.88 0.23
CA TYR A 146 1.12 20.91 -0.08
C TYR A 146 1.35 22.03 0.93
N THR A 147 2.26 22.93 0.59
CA THR A 147 2.24 24.29 1.14
C THR A 147 0.98 24.97 0.60
N LEU A 148 0.03 25.25 1.49
CA LEU A 148 -0.98 26.30 1.27
C LEU A 148 -0.39 27.64 1.71
#